data_AF-A0A7V0P5M9-F1
#
_entry.id   AF-A0A7V0P5M9-F1
#
_cell.length_a   1.000
_cell.length_b   1.000
_cell.length_c   1.000
_cell.angle_alpha   90.00
_cell.angle_beta   90.00
_cell.angle_gamma   90.00
#
_symmetry.space_group_name_H-M   'P 1'
#
loop_
_entity.id
_entity.type
_entity.pdbx_description
1 polymer ?
#
loop_
_entity_poly.entity_id
_entity_poly.type
_entity_poly.pdbx_seq_one_letter_code
_entity_poly.pdbx_strand_id
1 'polypeptide(L)'
;MGSELKMIIDQVSREKGLDRDVLIAALEEAIKSAVKKRYGVRLDLEVNFNNAQGEIEVFQYRTVVEGVHDKETEISLEEARELESKCELEDCIGTRMDVSALGRIAAQSARQVIIQKMKTAERDLIYEEFKDRKGEVVNGIIQRYERGNVIINLGRTEAVLPISEQISSESYRRSDRIRAYIIEVKDTQREHQIVLSRTHPDFLIKLFELEVPEISDGIVQIMGVSREPGSRSKIAVSSRESDVDPVGACVGMRGSRVQAVVQELRGEKIDIVPWSPDPAKYIYNALAPAECSRVIVDDSNLSLEVVVPDDQLSLAIGRQGQNVRLAAKLMGWRIDVRSETRYQHYQDPDYYSLLEISVMTENIADKIYDLGVTSLELLARADPDELSQGTNLSAELISSLVEEAKKLMEEKEIEKEEALAEEIDASEETGTEKEDLPETEEKAEDHESQNNSAQDVVDTLHGDLAE
;
A
#
# COMPACT_ATOMS: atom_id res chain seq x y z
N MET A 1 12.33 -25.27 53.26
CA MET A 1 11.72 -24.49 52.16
C MET A 1 12.73 -23.59 51.45
N GLY A 2 13.76 -23.04 52.13
CA GLY A 2 14.75 -22.18 51.48
C GLY A 2 15.59 -22.83 50.35
N SER A 3 15.93 -24.12 50.46
CA SER A 3 16.70 -24.80 49.40
C SER A 3 15.91 -24.99 48.10
N GLU A 4 14.58 -25.11 48.18
CA GLU A 4 13.72 -25.40 47.04
C GLU A 4 13.50 -24.16 46.16
N LEU A 5 13.30 -22.99 46.78
CA LEU A 5 13.18 -21.72 46.08
C LEU A 5 14.47 -21.33 45.36
N LYS A 6 15.62 -21.49 46.03
CA LYS A 6 16.93 -21.25 45.43
C LYS A 6 17.17 -22.15 44.22
N MET A 7 16.86 -23.45 44.32
CA MET A 7 16.96 -24.37 43.19
C MET A 7 16.05 -23.96 42.01
N ILE A 8 14.82 -23.50 42.28
CA ILE A 8 13.91 -23.03 41.22
C ILE A 8 14.45 -21.78 40.52
N ILE A 9 14.96 -20.80 41.28
CA ILE A 9 15.55 -19.58 40.71
C ILE A 9 16.76 -19.94 39.83
N ASP A 10 17.65 -20.79 40.34
CA ASP A 10 18.86 -21.20 39.63
C ASP A 10 18.52 -22.04 38.38
N GLN A 11 17.50 -22.89 38.45
CA GLN A 11 17.02 -23.67 37.30
C GLN A 11 16.44 -22.76 36.21
N VAL A 12 15.55 -21.84 36.57
CA VAL A 12 14.90 -20.92 35.61
C VAL A 12 15.93 -19.97 34.98
N SER A 13 16.89 -19.47 35.76
CA SER A 13 17.99 -18.64 35.26
C SER A 13 18.83 -19.40 34.23
N ARG A 14 19.20 -20.66 34.50
CA ARG A 14 20.00 -21.49 33.57
C ARG A 14 19.25 -21.92 32.32
N GLU A 15 18.00 -22.35 32.44
CA GLU A 15 17.24 -22.88 31.29
C GLU A 15 16.82 -21.79 30.30
N LYS A 16 16.59 -20.56 30.79
CA LYS A 16 16.00 -19.48 29.99
C LYS A 16 16.90 -18.26 29.83
N GLY A 17 18.12 -18.29 30.36
CA GLY A 17 19.10 -17.20 30.22
C GLY A 17 18.69 -15.91 30.96
N LEU A 18 17.89 -16.04 32.01
CA LEU A 18 17.40 -14.92 32.80
C LEU A 18 18.43 -14.49 33.84
N ASP A 19 18.64 -13.17 33.96
CA ASP A 19 19.44 -12.60 35.02
C ASP A 19 18.80 -12.91 36.39
N ARG A 20 19.63 -13.46 37.27
CA ARG A 20 19.23 -13.92 38.60
C ARG A 20 18.82 -12.76 39.48
N ASP A 21 19.49 -11.62 39.38
CA ASP A 21 19.24 -10.46 40.23
C ASP A 21 17.91 -9.80 39.83
N VAL A 22 17.58 -9.80 38.54
CA VAL A 22 16.28 -9.33 38.02
C VAL A 22 15.12 -10.21 38.52
N LEU A 23 15.33 -11.54 38.59
CA LEU A 23 14.35 -12.48 39.15
C LEU A 23 14.14 -12.27 40.66
N ILE A 24 15.22 -12.06 41.40
CA ILE A 24 15.18 -11.84 42.85
C ILE A 24 14.45 -10.53 43.18
N ALA A 25 14.80 -9.42 42.52
CA ALA A 25 14.14 -8.13 42.74
C ALA A 25 12.63 -8.19 42.47
N ALA A 26 12.23 -8.89 41.41
CA ALA A 26 10.81 -9.08 41.07
C ALA A 26 10.06 -9.91 42.14
N LEU A 27 10.73 -10.92 42.69
CA LEU A 27 10.19 -11.78 43.73
C LEU A 27 9.97 -11.00 45.04
N GLU A 28 10.94 -10.17 45.42
CA GLU A 28 10.88 -9.28 46.59
C GLU A 28 9.70 -8.31 46.47
N GLU A 29 9.54 -7.65 45.33
CA GLU A 29 8.45 -6.71 45.07
C GLU A 29 7.07 -7.39 45.13
N ALA A 30 6.96 -8.59 44.57
CA ALA A 30 5.70 -9.32 44.58
C ALA A 30 5.30 -9.82 45.96
N ILE A 31 6.27 -10.25 46.77
CA ILE A 31 6.01 -10.64 48.15
C ILE A 31 5.66 -9.42 48.98
N LYS A 32 6.37 -8.30 48.81
CA LYS A 32 6.01 -7.02 49.42
C LYS A 32 4.55 -6.66 49.13
N SER A 33 4.12 -6.79 47.88
CA SER A 33 2.71 -6.57 47.47
C SER A 33 1.73 -7.57 48.12
N ALA A 34 2.10 -8.85 48.20
CA ALA A 34 1.28 -9.89 48.82
C ALA A 34 1.11 -9.68 50.33
N VAL A 35 2.18 -9.27 51.03
CA VAL A 35 2.15 -8.95 52.46
C VAL A 35 1.28 -7.71 52.70
N LYS A 36 1.45 -6.63 51.92
CA LYS A 36 0.61 -5.43 52.02
C LYS A 36 -0.87 -5.73 51.85
N LYS A 37 -1.25 -6.60 50.90
CA LYS A 37 -2.66 -6.99 50.69
C LYS A 37 -3.27 -7.73 51.88
N ARG A 38 -2.47 -8.44 52.68
CA ARG A 38 -2.97 -9.28 53.77
C ARG A 38 -2.90 -8.59 55.13
N TYR A 39 -1.86 -7.81 55.38
CA TYR A 39 -1.57 -7.24 56.70
C TYR A 39 -1.81 -5.73 56.80
N GLY A 40 -1.99 -5.03 55.68
CA GLY A 40 -2.24 -3.58 55.68
C GLY A 40 -1.51 -2.88 54.53
N VAL A 41 -2.22 -2.03 53.80
CA VAL A 41 -1.65 -1.35 52.62
C VAL A 41 -0.62 -0.28 53.01
N ARG A 42 -0.74 0.25 54.24
CA ARG A 42 0.10 1.35 54.76
C ARG A 42 1.40 0.87 55.41
N LEU A 43 1.57 -0.45 55.57
CA LEU A 43 2.80 -1.01 56.10
C LEU A 43 4.00 -0.58 55.26
N ASP A 44 5.03 -0.04 55.93
CA ASP A 44 6.34 0.11 55.32
C ASP A 44 7.13 -1.19 55.50
N LEU A 45 7.50 -1.79 54.38
CA LEU A 45 8.03 -3.15 54.32
C LEU A 45 9.28 -3.18 53.44
N GLU A 46 10.31 -3.85 53.93
CA GLU A 46 11.47 -4.25 53.15
C GLU A 46 11.47 -5.77 53.06
N VAL A 47 11.66 -6.28 51.84
CA VAL A 47 11.69 -7.72 51.57
C VAL A 47 13.01 -8.00 50.90
N ASN A 48 13.83 -8.86 51.51
CA ASN A 48 15.15 -9.20 51.01
C ASN A 48 15.27 -10.73 50.88
N PHE A 49 15.84 -11.18 49.76
CA PHE A 49 16.18 -12.58 49.54
C PHE A 49 17.59 -12.88 50.05
N ASN A 50 17.70 -13.72 51.09
CA ASN A 50 18.98 -14.16 51.60
C ASN A 50 19.55 -15.28 50.71
N ASN A 51 20.55 -14.95 49.88
CA ASN A 51 21.16 -15.90 48.94
C ASN A 51 21.87 -17.09 49.63
N ALA A 52 22.38 -16.92 50.86
CA ALA A 52 23.06 -17.98 51.59
C ALA A 52 22.06 -19.02 52.12
N GLN A 53 20.95 -18.56 52.69
CA GLN A 53 19.91 -19.41 53.29
C GLN A 53 18.83 -19.85 52.29
N GLY A 54 18.69 -19.14 51.16
CA GLY A 54 17.63 -19.34 50.18
C GLY A 54 16.25 -18.91 50.68
N GLU A 55 16.19 -18.09 51.73
CA GLU A 55 14.97 -17.68 52.40
C GLU A 55 14.67 -16.19 52.17
N ILE A 56 13.40 -15.84 52.26
CA ILE A 56 12.92 -14.46 52.09
C ILE A 56 12.64 -13.91 53.47
N GLU A 57 13.29 -12.79 53.78
CA GLU A 57 13.11 -12.08 55.04
C GLU A 57 12.27 -10.85 54.79
N VAL A 58 11.30 -10.61 55.67
CA VAL A 58 10.40 -9.46 55.59
C VAL A 58 10.58 -8.65 56.87
N PHE A 59 10.94 -7.38 56.71
CA PHE A 59 11.09 -6.41 57.79
C PHE A 59 10.01 -5.35 57.66
N GLN A 60 9.34 -5.04 58.78
CA GLN A 60 8.42 -3.92 58.88
C GLN A 60 9.14 -2.76 59.56
N TYR A 61 9.13 -1.60 58.93
CA TYR A 61 9.64 -0.37 59.53
C TYR A 61 8.52 0.42 60.18
N ARG A 62 8.77 0.89 61.40
CA ARG A 62 7.89 1.79 62.14
C ARG A 62 8.67 3.00 62.65
N THR A 63 8.04 4.16 62.61
CA THR A 63 8.59 5.42 63.13
C THR A 63 8.30 5.53 64.61
N VAL A 64 9.30 5.94 65.38
CA VAL A 64 9.21 6.04 66.84
C VAL A 64 8.56 7.37 67.20
N VAL A 65 7.41 7.32 67.87
CA VAL A 65 6.63 8.50 68.25
C VAL A 65 6.27 8.46 69.73
N GLU A 66 5.96 9.62 70.29
CA GLU A 66 5.55 9.74 71.70
C GLU A 66 4.10 9.28 71.92
N GLY A 67 3.20 9.56 70.96
CA GLY A 67 1.81 9.12 70.96
C GLY A 67 1.45 8.39 69.68
N VAL A 68 1.16 7.08 69.77
CA VAL A 68 0.84 6.24 68.61
C VAL A 68 -0.59 6.54 68.12
N HIS A 69 -0.70 7.06 66.90
CA HIS A 69 -1.96 7.29 66.20
C HIS A 69 -2.23 6.20 65.15
N ASP A 70 -1.21 5.72 64.45
CA ASP A 70 -1.31 4.62 63.48
C ASP A 70 -0.39 3.46 63.84
N LYS A 71 -0.97 2.41 64.42
CA LYS A 71 -0.23 1.20 64.83
C LYS A 71 0.42 0.46 63.65
N GLU A 72 0.08 0.73 62.40
CA GLU A 72 0.73 0.08 61.25
C GLU A 72 2.09 0.70 60.93
N THR A 73 2.27 2.00 61.19
CA THR A 73 3.43 2.79 60.77
C THR A 73 4.22 3.38 61.93
N GLU A 74 3.64 3.40 63.14
CA GLU A 74 4.22 4.03 64.32
C GLU A 74 4.43 3.02 65.46
N ILE A 75 5.43 3.27 66.30
CA ILE A 75 5.75 2.53 67.53
C ILE A 75 6.03 3.51 68.67
N SER A 76 5.66 3.17 69.90
CA SER A 76 5.96 4.03 71.05
C SER A 76 7.45 3.97 71.40
N LEU A 77 7.99 5.03 71.99
CA LEU A 77 9.39 5.05 72.46
C LEU A 77 9.70 3.93 73.47
N GLU A 78 8.72 3.52 74.27
CA GLU A 78 8.87 2.42 75.23
C GLU A 78 9.02 1.07 74.53
N GLU A 79 8.11 0.74 73.61
CA GLU A 79 8.15 -0.50 72.82
C GLU A 79 9.38 -0.54 71.90
N ALA A 80 9.76 0.61 71.35
CA ALA A 80 10.94 0.78 70.52
C ALA A 80 12.24 0.45 71.28
N ARG A 81 12.35 0.90 72.54
CA ARG A 81 13.52 0.64 73.39
C ARG A 81 13.63 -0.82 73.86
N GLU A 82 12.53 -1.57 73.89
CA GLU A 82 12.56 -3.01 74.16
C GLU A 82 13.22 -3.79 73.00
N LEU A 83 13.02 -3.32 71.77
CA LEU A 83 13.62 -3.90 70.57
C LEU A 83 15.07 -3.41 70.39
N GLU A 84 15.29 -2.10 70.54
CA GLU A 84 16.60 -1.47 70.37
C GLU A 84 16.88 -0.42 71.45
N SER A 85 17.72 -0.78 72.41
CA SER A 85 18.02 0.00 73.62
C SER A 85 18.55 1.42 73.41
N LYS A 86 18.96 1.80 72.18
CA LYS A 86 19.52 3.12 71.85
C LYS A 86 18.60 4.00 70.99
N CYS A 87 17.35 3.60 70.82
CA CYS A 87 16.39 4.33 69.99
C CYS A 87 15.98 5.70 70.59
N GLU A 88 15.91 6.70 69.71
CA GLU A 88 15.41 8.06 69.95
C GLU A 88 14.05 8.29 69.25
N LEU A 89 13.38 9.40 69.59
CA LEU A 89 12.16 9.81 68.88
C LEU A 89 12.51 10.14 67.42
N GLU A 90 11.58 9.85 66.50
CA GLU A 90 11.72 9.99 65.04
C GLU A 90 12.62 8.94 64.36
N ASP A 91 13.24 8.02 65.10
CA ASP A 91 13.97 6.89 64.50
C ASP A 91 13.04 5.88 63.81
N CYS A 92 13.56 5.18 62.80
CA CYS A 92 12.87 4.07 62.12
C CYS A 92 13.40 2.72 62.59
N ILE A 93 12.57 1.92 63.26
CA ILE A 93 12.94 0.57 63.71
C ILE A 93 12.38 -0.47 62.76
N GLY A 94 13.27 -1.33 62.25
CA GLY A 94 12.94 -2.51 61.44
C GLY A 94 12.69 -3.73 62.32
N THR A 95 11.46 -4.25 62.35
CA THR A 95 11.11 -5.49 63.06
C THR A 95 10.93 -6.63 62.07
N ARG A 96 11.57 -7.78 62.31
CA ARG A 96 11.39 -8.98 61.49
C ARG A 96 9.98 -9.52 61.67
N MET A 97 9.23 -9.64 60.58
CA MET A 97 7.90 -10.25 60.60
C MET A 97 7.99 -11.77 60.52
N ASP A 98 7.23 -12.48 61.35
CA ASP A 98 7.04 -13.91 61.17
C ASP A 98 6.06 -14.17 60.01
N VAL A 99 6.65 -14.54 58.88
CA VAL A 99 5.95 -14.83 57.63
C VAL A 99 5.80 -16.33 57.38
N SER A 100 5.94 -17.17 58.41
CA SER A 100 5.70 -18.63 58.30
C SER A 100 4.29 -18.96 57.79
N ALA A 101 3.27 -18.22 58.25
CA ALA A 101 1.88 -18.31 57.79
C ALA A 101 1.66 -17.79 56.35
N LEU A 102 2.65 -17.13 55.76
CA LEU A 102 2.67 -16.72 54.35
C LEU A 102 3.38 -17.74 53.48
N GLY A 103 4.09 -18.74 53.99
CA GLY A 103 4.91 -19.65 53.18
C GLY A 103 4.21 -20.23 51.95
N ARG A 104 2.93 -20.63 52.07
CA ARG A 104 2.12 -21.14 50.95
C ARG A 104 1.71 -20.03 49.95
N ILE A 105 1.34 -18.86 50.45
CA ILE A 105 0.91 -17.71 49.63
C ILE A 105 2.12 -17.06 48.95
N ALA A 106 3.22 -16.89 49.67
CA ALA A 106 4.51 -16.46 49.16
C ALA A 106 5.03 -17.42 48.10
N ALA A 107 4.93 -18.74 48.29
CA ALA A 107 5.31 -19.72 47.26
C ALA A 107 4.41 -19.64 46.01
N GLN A 108 3.10 -19.43 46.16
CA GLN A 108 2.19 -19.26 45.03
C GLN A 108 2.41 -17.95 44.28
N SER A 109 2.60 -16.83 45.01
CA SER A 109 2.94 -15.53 44.43
C SER A 109 4.31 -15.56 43.75
N ALA A 110 5.32 -16.16 44.40
CA ALA A 110 6.65 -16.36 43.84
C ALA A 110 6.59 -17.12 42.52
N ARG A 111 5.85 -18.25 42.50
CA ARG A 111 5.65 -19.04 41.28
C ARG A 111 4.99 -18.21 40.17
N GLN A 112 3.96 -17.43 40.49
CA GLN A 112 3.27 -16.58 39.52
C GLN A 112 4.20 -15.52 38.92
N VAL A 113 5.04 -14.91 39.75
CA VAL A 113 6.00 -13.85 39.35
C VAL A 113 7.11 -14.43 38.50
N ILE A 114 7.65 -15.59 38.89
CA ILE A 114 8.63 -16.32 38.11
C ILE A 114 8.05 -16.66 36.74
N ILE A 115 6.84 -17.22 36.67
CA ILE A 115 6.16 -17.52 35.39
C ILE A 115 5.96 -16.25 34.56
N GLN A 116 5.58 -15.14 35.19
CA GLN A 116 5.35 -13.88 34.48
C GLN A 116 6.64 -13.29 33.93
N LYS A 117 7.71 -13.22 34.73
CA LYS A 117 9.04 -12.76 34.31
C LYS A 117 9.64 -13.68 33.25
N MET A 118 9.43 -15.00 33.38
CA MET A 118 9.82 -15.97 32.36
C MET A 118 9.13 -15.68 31.03
N LYS A 119 7.81 -15.45 31.04
CA LYS A 119 7.07 -15.06 29.83
C LYS A 119 7.55 -13.74 29.24
N THR A 120 7.84 -12.73 30.08
CA THR A 120 8.35 -11.44 29.60
C THR A 120 9.71 -11.61 28.91
N ALA A 121 10.66 -12.29 29.53
CA ALA A 121 11.97 -12.47 28.92
C ALA A 121 11.95 -13.34 27.66
N GLU A 122 11.09 -14.38 27.62
CA GLU A 122 10.87 -15.14 26.39
C GLU A 122 10.34 -14.25 25.27
N ARG A 123 9.44 -13.30 25.59
CA ARG A 123 8.93 -12.31 24.62
C ARG A 123 10.00 -11.32 24.18
N ASP A 124 10.84 -10.85 25.09
CA ASP A 124 11.91 -9.89 24.76
C ASP A 124 12.93 -10.55 23.82
N LEU A 125 13.27 -11.82 24.07
CA LEU A 125 14.11 -12.62 23.20
C LEU A 125 13.50 -12.80 21.81
N ILE A 126 12.19 -13.08 21.73
CA ILE A 126 11.47 -13.19 20.46
C ILE A 126 11.49 -11.86 19.71
N TYR A 127 11.28 -10.73 20.39
CA TYR A 127 11.33 -9.43 19.75
C TYR A 127 12.72 -9.16 19.14
N GLU A 128 13.77 -9.40 19.92
CA GLU A 128 15.16 -9.25 19.46
C GLU A 128 15.48 -10.17 18.26
N GLU A 129 14.91 -11.38 18.20
CA GLU A 129 15.09 -12.30 17.07
C GLU A 129 14.35 -11.83 15.81
N PHE A 130 13.19 -11.18 15.93
CA PHE A 130 12.32 -10.86 14.80
C PHE A 130 12.30 -9.39 14.36
N LYS A 131 12.81 -8.45 15.17
CA LYS A 131 12.79 -7.01 14.85
C LYS A 131 13.45 -6.68 13.51
N ASP A 132 14.53 -7.38 13.18
CA ASP A 132 15.31 -7.17 11.95
C ASP A 132 14.81 -8.03 10.78
N ARG A 133 13.84 -8.92 11.03
CA ARG A 133 13.27 -9.86 10.04
C ARG A 133 12.02 -9.32 9.37
N LYS A 134 11.70 -8.05 9.58
CA LYS A 134 10.66 -7.35 8.81
C LYS A 134 11.02 -7.42 7.32
N GLY A 135 10.07 -7.82 6.49
CA GLY A 135 10.34 -8.02 5.06
C GLY A 135 10.62 -9.45 4.65
N GLU A 136 10.62 -10.40 5.59
CA GLU A 136 10.83 -11.82 5.29
C GLU A 136 9.51 -12.59 5.12
N VAL A 137 9.58 -13.69 4.36
CA VAL A 137 8.52 -14.69 4.31
C VAL A 137 8.81 -15.79 5.30
N VAL A 138 7.86 -16.02 6.20
CA VAL A 138 7.94 -17.09 7.20
C VAL A 138 6.94 -18.20 6.91
N ASN A 139 7.31 -19.41 7.28
CA ASN A 139 6.44 -20.58 7.24
C ASN A 139 5.86 -20.81 8.63
N GLY A 140 4.57 -21.13 8.71
CA GLY A 140 3.92 -21.45 9.96
C GLY A 140 2.76 -22.44 9.80
N ILE A 141 2.17 -22.82 10.94
CA ILE A 141 1.00 -23.69 11.01
C ILE A 141 -0.14 -22.92 11.66
N ILE A 142 -1.30 -22.90 10.99
CA ILE A 142 -2.50 -22.25 11.51
C ILE A 142 -2.97 -23.00 12.77
N GLN A 143 -2.99 -22.32 13.91
CA GLN A 143 -3.49 -22.92 15.14
C GLN A 143 -4.99 -22.69 15.35
N ARG A 144 -5.41 -21.42 15.34
CA ARG A 144 -6.76 -21.02 15.76
C ARG A 144 -7.19 -19.67 15.17
N TYR A 145 -8.47 -19.36 15.36
CA TYR A 145 -9.07 -18.08 15.02
C TYR A 145 -9.43 -17.32 16.28
N GLU A 146 -9.11 -16.04 16.30
CA GLU A 146 -9.48 -15.14 17.39
C GLU A 146 -10.08 -13.88 16.81
N ARG A 147 -11.39 -13.68 17.02
CA ARG A 147 -12.12 -12.48 16.56
C ARG A 147 -11.90 -12.16 15.07
N GLY A 148 -11.76 -13.20 14.24
CA GLY A 148 -11.50 -13.14 12.80
C GLY A 148 -10.01 -13.08 12.41
N ASN A 149 -9.09 -12.81 13.34
CA ASN A 149 -7.66 -12.94 13.09
C ASN A 149 -7.26 -14.42 13.08
N VAL A 150 -6.28 -14.76 12.24
CA VAL A 150 -5.70 -16.10 12.20
C VAL A 150 -4.42 -16.10 13.04
N ILE A 151 -4.33 -17.02 14.00
CA ILE A 151 -3.13 -17.20 14.82
C ILE A 151 -2.29 -18.33 14.22
N ILE A 152 -1.04 -18.00 13.89
CA ILE A 152 -0.11 -18.87 13.18
C ILE A 152 1.06 -19.17 14.11
N ASN A 153 1.38 -20.45 14.26
CA ASN A 153 2.56 -20.89 15.01
C ASN A 153 3.77 -20.95 14.08
N LEU A 154 4.82 -20.21 14.42
CA LEU A 154 6.11 -20.20 13.74
C LEU A 154 7.11 -21.20 14.34
N GLY A 155 6.66 -22.07 15.25
CA GLY A 155 7.44 -23.07 15.97
C GLY A 155 7.90 -22.59 17.35
N ARG A 156 8.56 -21.42 17.41
CA ARG A 156 9.02 -20.81 18.66
C ARG A 156 8.05 -19.81 19.26
N THR A 157 7.26 -19.14 18.42
CA THR A 157 6.33 -18.09 18.82
C THR A 157 5.06 -18.11 17.97
N GLU A 158 4.05 -17.38 18.40
CA GLU A 158 2.82 -17.14 17.66
C GLU A 158 2.89 -15.79 16.94
N ALA A 159 2.30 -15.76 15.75
CA ALA A 159 2.13 -14.57 14.95
C ALA A 159 0.66 -14.41 14.57
N VAL A 160 0.24 -13.16 14.35
CA VAL A 160 -1.13 -12.84 13.97
C VAL A 160 -1.18 -12.49 12.50
N LEU A 161 -2.19 -13.01 11.79
CA LEU A 161 -2.56 -12.59 10.45
C LEU A 161 -3.92 -11.86 10.55
N PRO A 162 -3.93 -10.52 10.59
CA PRO A 162 -5.15 -9.72 10.72
C PRO A 162 -6.12 -9.89 9.55
N ILE A 163 -7.41 -9.65 9.77
CA ILE A 163 -8.45 -9.75 8.72
C ILE A 163 -8.12 -8.87 7.50
N SER A 164 -7.62 -7.65 7.72
CA SER A 164 -7.24 -6.73 6.64
C SER A 164 -6.08 -7.23 5.77
N GLU A 165 -5.26 -8.12 6.34
CA GLU A 165 -4.06 -8.66 5.72
C GLU A 165 -4.27 -10.09 5.18
N GLN A 166 -5.50 -10.61 5.28
CA GLN A 166 -5.93 -11.88 4.72
C GLN A 166 -6.43 -11.70 3.29
N ILE A 167 -6.05 -12.63 2.41
CA ILE A 167 -6.66 -12.73 1.09
C ILE A 167 -8.08 -13.30 1.26
N SER A 168 -9.09 -12.58 0.77
CA SER A 168 -10.52 -12.90 0.98
C SER A 168 -10.99 -14.19 0.30
N SER A 169 -10.33 -14.59 -0.79
CA SER A 169 -10.62 -15.83 -1.51
C SER A 169 -10.02 -17.07 -0.87
N GLU A 170 -9.16 -16.93 0.16
CA GLU A 170 -8.49 -18.06 0.78
C GLU A 170 -9.29 -18.70 1.92
N SER A 171 -9.26 -20.03 1.98
CA SER A 171 -9.73 -20.78 3.14
C SER A 171 -8.55 -21.09 4.04
N TYR A 172 -8.58 -20.52 5.22
CA TYR A 172 -7.69 -20.86 6.31
C TYR A 172 -8.35 -22.03 7.07
N ARG A 173 -7.61 -23.10 7.39
CA ARG A 173 -8.08 -24.19 8.27
C ARG A 173 -7.05 -24.51 9.34
N ARG A 174 -7.50 -25.02 10.47
CA ARG A 174 -6.60 -25.43 11.55
C ARG A 174 -5.66 -26.53 11.07
N SER A 175 -4.41 -26.45 11.50
CA SER A 175 -3.31 -27.35 11.17
C SER A 175 -2.79 -27.25 9.73
N ASP A 176 -3.36 -26.37 8.89
CA ASP A 176 -2.80 -26.12 7.56
C ASP A 176 -1.48 -25.35 7.67
N ARG A 177 -0.56 -25.66 6.76
CA ARG A 177 0.67 -24.89 6.58
C ARG A 177 0.37 -23.64 5.76
N ILE A 178 1.00 -22.55 6.14
CA ILE A 178 0.81 -21.24 5.52
C ILE A 178 2.15 -20.51 5.45
N ARG A 179 2.41 -19.84 4.33
CA ARG A 179 3.46 -18.83 4.22
C ARG A 179 2.88 -17.45 4.42
N ALA A 180 3.61 -16.54 5.05
CA ALA A 180 3.15 -15.16 5.12
C ALA A 180 4.34 -14.21 5.25
N TYR A 181 4.13 -12.97 4.84
CA TYR A 181 5.10 -11.89 4.91
C TYR A 181 5.04 -11.19 6.25
N ILE A 182 6.19 -10.94 6.90
CA ILE A 182 6.24 -10.12 8.13
C ILE A 182 6.14 -8.65 7.75
N ILE A 183 4.97 -8.04 7.97
CA ILE A 183 4.76 -6.60 7.71
C ILE A 183 5.31 -5.73 8.82
N GLU A 184 5.20 -6.17 10.06
CA GLU A 184 5.67 -5.43 11.23
C GLU A 184 5.82 -6.35 12.44
N VAL A 185 6.72 -5.95 13.34
CA VAL A 185 6.86 -6.56 14.67
C VAL A 185 6.58 -5.46 15.69
N LYS A 186 5.43 -5.54 16.35
CA LYS A 186 4.99 -4.53 17.31
C LYS A 186 5.65 -4.76 18.65
N ASP A 187 6.27 -3.70 19.18
CA ASP A 187 6.64 -3.61 20.58
C ASP A 187 5.54 -2.89 21.35
N THR A 188 4.77 -3.67 22.12
CA THR A 188 3.74 -3.14 23.00
C THR A 188 4.06 -3.57 24.42
N GLN A 189 3.88 -2.69 25.40
CA GLN A 189 4.12 -2.97 26.84
C GLN A 189 3.41 -4.23 27.39
N ARG A 190 2.37 -4.72 26.69
CA ARG A 190 1.66 -5.96 27.04
C ARG A 190 2.14 -7.20 26.28
N GLU A 191 2.57 -7.07 25.03
CA GLU A 191 2.91 -8.19 24.15
C GLU A 191 3.70 -7.73 22.90
N HIS A 192 4.82 -8.41 22.64
CA HIS A 192 5.51 -8.34 21.34
C HIS A 192 4.71 -9.19 20.34
N GLN A 193 4.19 -8.56 19.29
CA GLN A 193 3.32 -9.23 18.33
C GLN A 193 3.91 -9.16 16.93
N ILE A 194 4.18 -10.32 16.34
CA ILE A 194 4.56 -10.45 14.93
C ILE A 194 3.29 -10.40 14.09
N VAL A 195 3.19 -9.39 13.24
CA VAL A 195 2.05 -9.19 12.36
C VAL A 195 2.43 -9.64 10.96
N LEU A 196 1.63 -10.54 10.42
CA LEU A 196 1.82 -11.15 9.12
C LEU A 196 0.84 -10.58 8.10
N SER A 197 1.19 -10.67 6.84
CA SER A 197 0.33 -10.36 5.71
C SER A 197 0.46 -11.36 4.58
N ARG A 198 -0.65 -11.58 3.90
CA ARG A 198 -0.70 -12.25 2.60
C ARG A 198 -1.17 -11.32 1.48
N THR A 199 -1.70 -10.14 1.80
CA THR A 199 -2.17 -9.14 0.83
C THR A 199 -1.07 -8.17 0.37
N HIS A 200 -0.01 -7.99 1.16
CA HIS A 200 1.06 -7.03 0.85
C HIS A 200 1.75 -7.33 -0.51
N PRO A 201 2.05 -6.33 -1.35
CA PRO A 201 2.74 -6.53 -2.63
C PRO A 201 4.11 -7.23 -2.49
N ASP A 202 4.89 -6.86 -1.48
CA ASP A 202 6.20 -7.48 -1.21
C ASP A 202 6.11 -8.99 -0.94
N PHE A 203 4.96 -9.50 -0.50
CA PHE A 203 4.79 -10.95 -0.36
C PHE A 203 4.98 -11.64 -1.71
N LEU A 204 4.42 -11.08 -2.78
CA LEU A 204 4.59 -11.59 -4.14
C LEU A 204 6.05 -11.49 -4.60
N ILE A 205 6.71 -10.36 -4.33
CA ILE A 205 8.14 -10.15 -4.63
C ILE A 205 8.99 -11.24 -3.97
N LYS A 206 8.81 -11.46 -2.66
CA LYS A 206 9.55 -12.47 -1.90
C LYS A 206 9.26 -13.89 -2.34
N LEU A 207 8.03 -14.20 -2.76
CA LEU A 207 7.74 -15.51 -3.35
C LEU A 207 8.50 -15.73 -4.66
N PHE A 208 8.61 -14.71 -5.51
CA PHE A 208 9.41 -14.78 -6.73
C PHE A 208 10.91 -14.86 -6.45
N GLU A 209 11.43 -14.11 -5.48
CA GLU A 209 12.83 -14.24 -5.04
C GLU A 209 13.15 -15.68 -4.61
N LEU A 210 12.25 -16.34 -3.87
CA LEU A 210 12.42 -17.73 -3.43
C LEU A 210 12.31 -18.76 -4.57
N GLU A 211 11.47 -18.49 -5.58
CA GLU A 211 11.18 -19.44 -6.67
C GLU A 211 12.13 -19.28 -7.87
N VAL A 212 12.68 -18.08 -8.09
CA VAL A 212 13.49 -17.71 -9.26
C VAL A 212 14.93 -17.37 -8.84
N PRO A 213 15.90 -18.27 -9.05
CA PRO A 213 17.31 -18.06 -8.68
C PRO A 213 17.91 -16.79 -9.28
N GLU A 214 17.56 -16.46 -10.52
CA GLU A 214 18.07 -15.30 -11.25
C GLU A 214 17.66 -13.97 -10.58
N ILE A 215 16.56 -13.95 -9.81
CA ILE A 215 16.16 -12.81 -9.00
C ILE A 215 16.97 -12.75 -7.71
N SER A 216 17.17 -13.89 -7.04
CA SER A 216 18.02 -13.99 -5.84
C SER A 216 19.48 -13.58 -6.11
N ASP A 217 20.00 -13.93 -7.29
CA ASP A 217 21.36 -13.57 -7.74
C ASP A 217 21.46 -12.11 -8.23
N GLY A 218 20.31 -11.43 -8.37
CA GLY A 218 20.24 -10.03 -8.82
C GLY A 218 20.48 -9.81 -10.32
N ILE A 219 20.45 -10.87 -11.13
CA ILE A 219 20.53 -10.83 -12.60
C ILE A 219 19.22 -10.27 -13.15
N VAL A 220 18.10 -10.78 -12.67
CA VAL A 220 16.75 -10.29 -12.97
C VAL A 220 16.27 -9.44 -11.80
N GLN A 221 15.77 -8.24 -12.09
CA GLN A 221 15.25 -7.30 -11.10
C GLN A 221 13.76 -7.10 -11.28
N ILE A 222 13.02 -7.15 -10.18
CA ILE A 222 11.61 -6.74 -10.14
C ILE A 222 11.57 -5.22 -10.04
N MET A 223 11.11 -4.56 -11.11
CA MET A 223 11.07 -3.11 -11.22
C MET A 223 9.80 -2.51 -10.60
N GLY A 224 8.73 -3.30 -10.51
CA GLY A 224 7.47 -2.87 -9.92
C GLY A 224 6.45 -3.99 -9.81
N VAL A 225 5.51 -3.83 -8.89
CA VAL A 225 4.39 -4.76 -8.66
C VAL A 225 3.11 -3.98 -8.48
N SER A 226 2.06 -4.39 -9.19
CA SER A 226 0.68 -3.97 -8.93
C SER A 226 -0.15 -5.21 -8.61
N ARG A 227 -0.94 -5.14 -7.53
CA ARG A 227 -1.59 -6.31 -6.97
C ARG A 227 -3.02 -6.02 -6.53
N GLU A 228 -3.95 -6.86 -6.98
CA GLU A 228 -5.28 -7.03 -6.42
C GLU A 228 -5.35 -8.43 -5.78
N PRO A 229 -5.07 -8.55 -4.45
CA PRO A 229 -4.80 -9.83 -3.79
C PRO A 229 -5.91 -10.86 -3.98
N GLY A 230 -5.51 -12.10 -4.32
CA GLY A 230 -6.44 -13.22 -4.56
C GLY A 230 -7.19 -13.16 -5.88
N SER A 231 -6.95 -12.14 -6.72
CA SER A 231 -7.56 -12.00 -8.04
C SER A 231 -6.50 -11.96 -9.15
N ARG A 232 -5.77 -10.85 -9.27
CA ARG A 232 -4.80 -10.62 -10.34
C ARG A 232 -3.70 -9.66 -9.92
N SER A 233 -2.49 -9.92 -10.40
CA SER A 233 -1.31 -9.08 -10.19
C SER A 233 -0.52 -8.93 -11.48
N LYS A 234 0.16 -7.79 -11.63
CA LYS A 234 1.18 -7.58 -12.67
C LYS A 234 2.53 -7.30 -12.03
N ILE A 235 3.56 -7.93 -12.57
CA ILE A 235 4.95 -7.77 -12.15
C ILE A 235 5.76 -7.31 -13.36
N ALA A 236 6.51 -6.23 -13.19
CA ALA A 236 7.44 -5.75 -14.19
C ALA A 236 8.86 -6.18 -13.86
N VAL A 237 9.53 -6.82 -14.82
CA VAL A 237 10.88 -7.37 -14.63
C VAL A 237 11.85 -6.87 -15.69
N SER A 238 13.11 -6.66 -15.30
CA SER A 238 14.21 -6.30 -16.19
C SER A 238 15.40 -7.21 -15.93
N SER A 239 16.25 -7.42 -16.93
CA SER A 239 17.50 -8.16 -16.77
C SER A 239 18.69 -7.20 -16.87
N ARG A 240 19.69 -7.40 -16.02
CA ARG A 240 20.98 -6.70 -16.10
C ARG A 240 21.90 -7.28 -17.17
N GLU A 241 21.65 -8.53 -17.55
CA GLU A 241 22.40 -9.26 -18.57
C GLU A 241 21.57 -9.38 -19.85
N SER A 242 22.16 -9.03 -21.00
CA SER A 242 21.50 -9.08 -22.31
C SER A 242 21.10 -10.49 -22.72
N ASP A 243 21.82 -11.49 -22.24
CA ASP A 243 21.68 -12.89 -22.66
C ASP A 243 20.62 -13.63 -21.84
N VAL A 244 20.03 -12.96 -20.85
CA VAL A 244 19.01 -13.52 -19.95
C VAL A 244 17.67 -12.83 -20.21
N ASP A 245 16.69 -13.61 -20.67
CA ASP A 245 15.30 -13.14 -20.77
C ASP A 245 14.65 -13.10 -19.38
N PRO A 246 14.32 -11.90 -18.84
CA PRO A 246 13.76 -11.77 -17.50
C PRO A 246 12.37 -12.39 -17.37
N VAL A 247 11.56 -12.37 -18.43
CA VAL A 247 10.21 -12.95 -18.41
C VAL A 247 10.31 -14.47 -18.41
N GLY A 248 11.10 -15.03 -19.33
CA GLY A 248 11.37 -16.47 -19.42
C GLY A 248 11.95 -17.05 -18.11
N ALA A 249 12.87 -16.33 -17.47
CA ALA A 249 13.41 -16.73 -16.16
C ALA A 249 12.31 -16.82 -15.08
N CYS A 250 11.39 -15.86 -15.03
CA CYS A 250 10.32 -15.85 -14.03
C CYS A 250 9.21 -16.86 -14.33
N VAL A 251 8.92 -17.13 -15.61
CA VAL A 251 7.92 -18.10 -16.05
C VAL A 251 8.43 -19.53 -15.85
N GLY A 252 9.68 -19.79 -16.21
CA GLY A 252 10.29 -21.12 -16.18
C GLY A 252 9.74 -22.07 -17.26
N MET A 253 10.22 -23.32 -17.25
CA MET A 253 9.82 -24.35 -18.21
C MET A 253 8.30 -24.56 -18.19
N ARG A 254 7.62 -24.19 -19.29
CA ARG A 254 6.15 -24.25 -19.42
C ARG A 254 5.39 -23.54 -18.28
N GLY A 255 5.96 -22.48 -17.72
CA GLY A 255 5.31 -21.73 -16.64
C GLY A 255 5.45 -22.36 -15.25
N SER A 256 6.32 -23.36 -15.06
CA SER A 256 6.40 -24.09 -13.79
C SER A 256 6.64 -23.19 -12.56
N ARG A 257 7.50 -22.17 -12.69
CA ARG A 257 7.87 -21.27 -11.59
C ARG A 257 6.73 -20.33 -11.24
N VAL A 258 6.18 -19.62 -12.23
CA VAL A 258 5.02 -18.75 -12.01
C VAL A 258 3.81 -19.54 -11.49
N GLN A 259 3.58 -20.76 -11.96
CA GLN A 259 2.48 -21.61 -11.46
C GLN A 259 2.67 -22.02 -9.99
N ALA A 260 3.91 -22.24 -9.53
CA ALA A 260 4.18 -22.50 -8.12
C ALA A 260 3.77 -21.31 -7.24
N VAL A 261 4.08 -20.08 -7.68
CA VAL A 261 3.67 -18.85 -6.98
C VAL A 261 2.15 -18.64 -7.04
N VAL A 262 1.52 -18.84 -8.20
CA VAL A 262 0.05 -18.81 -8.36
C VAL A 262 -0.63 -19.80 -7.41
N GLN A 263 -0.07 -21.00 -7.26
CA GLN A 263 -0.61 -22.02 -6.37
C GLN A 263 -0.47 -21.65 -4.89
N GLU A 264 0.65 -21.03 -4.50
CA GLU A 264 0.85 -20.50 -3.14
C GLU A 264 -0.16 -19.41 -2.81
N LEU A 265 -0.54 -18.58 -3.80
CA LEU A 265 -1.57 -17.53 -3.69
C LEU A 265 -2.98 -18.00 -4.05
N ARG A 266 -3.20 -19.33 -4.02
CA ARG A 266 -4.53 -19.97 -4.22
C ARG A 266 -5.25 -19.57 -5.50
N GLY A 267 -4.51 -19.35 -6.58
CA GLY A 267 -5.07 -19.09 -7.92
C GLY A 267 -5.12 -17.61 -8.30
N GLU A 268 -4.46 -16.72 -7.55
CA GLU A 268 -4.21 -15.35 -8.00
C GLU A 268 -3.50 -15.37 -9.37
N LYS A 269 -4.08 -14.73 -10.40
CA LYS A 269 -3.48 -14.69 -11.75
C LYS A 269 -2.32 -13.70 -11.76
N ILE A 270 -1.17 -14.10 -12.30
CA ILE A 270 0.03 -13.25 -12.32
C ILE A 270 0.46 -13.03 -13.77
N ASP A 271 0.47 -11.78 -14.20
CA ASP A 271 1.07 -11.37 -15.47
C ASP A 271 2.49 -10.87 -15.21
N ILE A 272 3.47 -11.42 -15.93
CA ILE A 272 4.87 -10.98 -15.86
C ILE A 272 5.17 -10.25 -17.17
N VAL A 273 5.59 -8.99 -17.07
CA VAL A 273 5.80 -8.12 -18.22
C VAL A 273 7.22 -7.55 -18.22
N PRO A 274 7.85 -7.39 -19.40
CA PRO A 274 9.15 -6.76 -19.47
C PRO A 274 9.03 -5.26 -19.16
N TRP A 275 9.82 -4.79 -18.19
CA TRP A 275 9.96 -3.38 -17.89
C TRP A 275 10.74 -2.66 -19.00
N SER A 276 10.37 -1.42 -19.29
CA SER A 276 11.07 -0.57 -20.24
C SER A 276 11.19 0.85 -19.67
N PRO A 277 12.33 1.53 -19.89
CA PRO A 277 12.46 2.94 -19.53
C PRO A 277 11.63 3.85 -20.43
N ASP A 278 11.37 3.43 -21.67
CA ASP A 278 10.45 4.13 -22.58
C ASP A 278 9.00 3.82 -22.17
N PRO A 279 8.20 4.84 -21.77
CA PRO A 279 6.83 4.66 -21.31
C PRO A 279 5.92 4.08 -22.39
N ALA A 280 6.14 4.41 -23.67
CA ALA A 280 5.32 3.89 -24.77
C ALA A 280 5.51 2.38 -24.95
N LYS A 281 6.76 1.93 -24.93
CA LYS A 281 7.08 0.50 -24.92
C LYS A 281 6.63 -0.19 -23.63
N TYR A 282 6.72 0.48 -22.49
CA TYR A 282 6.35 -0.12 -21.22
C TYR A 282 4.84 -0.36 -21.11
N ILE A 283 4.01 0.58 -21.56
CA ILE A 283 2.55 0.41 -21.54
C ILE A 283 2.09 -0.70 -22.48
N TYR A 284 2.72 -0.80 -23.66
CA TYR A 284 2.48 -1.91 -24.60
C TYR A 284 2.66 -3.27 -23.89
N ASN A 285 3.74 -3.40 -23.12
CA ASN A 285 4.01 -4.61 -22.33
C ASN A 285 3.02 -4.77 -21.17
N ALA A 286 2.66 -3.69 -20.47
CA ALA A 286 1.82 -3.73 -19.28
C ALA A 286 0.35 -4.10 -19.57
N LEU A 287 -0.17 -3.71 -20.75
CA LEU A 287 -1.54 -4.04 -21.18
C LEU A 287 -1.70 -5.46 -21.72
N ALA A 288 -0.60 -6.18 -21.94
CA ALA A 288 -0.62 -7.59 -22.33
C ALA A 288 -1.61 -8.39 -21.45
N PRO A 289 -2.46 -9.22 -22.05
CA PRO A 289 -2.39 -9.75 -23.43
C PRO A 289 -3.03 -8.88 -24.53
N ALA A 290 -3.59 -7.70 -24.23
CA ALA A 290 -4.17 -6.85 -25.26
C ALA A 290 -3.09 -6.16 -26.10
N GLU A 291 -3.24 -6.18 -27.42
CA GLU A 291 -2.35 -5.51 -28.35
C GLU A 291 -2.78 -4.05 -28.55
N CYS A 292 -1.81 -3.15 -28.62
CA CYS A 292 -2.04 -1.72 -28.80
C CYS A 292 -1.62 -1.28 -30.19
N SER A 293 -2.45 -0.49 -30.87
CA SER A 293 -2.15 0.06 -32.19
C SER A 293 -1.29 1.31 -32.09
N ARG A 294 -1.58 2.20 -31.13
CA ARG A 294 -0.88 3.46 -30.95
C ARG A 294 -0.84 3.87 -29.48
N VAL A 295 0.24 4.54 -29.09
CA VAL A 295 0.39 5.16 -27.78
C VAL A 295 0.78 6.61 -27.96
N ILE A 296 0.08 7.50 -27.28
CA ILE A 296 0.37 8.93 -27.22
C ILE A 296 0.79 9.22 -25.79
N VAL A 297 1.98 9.82 -25.65
CA VAL A 297 2.60 10.09 -24.35
C VAL A 297 2.47 11.58 -24.05
N ASP A 298 1.93 11.90 -22.88
CA ASP A 298 1.96 13.23 -22.30
C ASP A 298 2.82 13.20 -21.02
N ASP A 299 4.09 13.53 -21.19
CA ASP A 299 5.08 13.60 -20.10
C ASP A 299 4.75 14.69 -19.06
N SER A 300 4.06 15.76 -19.47
CA SER A 300 3.77 16.89 -18.58
C SER A 300 2.72 16.50 -17.53
N ASN A 301 1.74 15.71 -17.94
CA ASN A 301 0.63 15.29 -17.09
C ASN A 301 0.75 13.85 -16.55
N LEU A 302 1.85 13.16 -16.87
CA LEU A 302 2.08 11.73 -16.59
C LEU A 302 0.88 10.88 -17.01
N SER A 303 0.42 11.08 -18.25
CA SER A 303 -0.72 10.39 -18.85
C SER A 303 -0.37 9.75 -20.18
N LEU A 304 -1.00 8.61 -20.44
CA LEU A 304 -0.87 7.83 -21.66
C LEU A 304 -2.25 7.64 -22.27
N GLU A 305 -2.41 8.04 -23.52
CA GLU A 305 -3.57 7.67 -24.32
C GLU A 305 -3.19 6.49 -25.21
N VAL A 306 -3.87 5.37 -25.01
CA VAL A 306 -3.62 4.12 -25.71
C VAL A 306 -4.77 3.81 -26.62
N VAL A 307 -4.47 3.72 -27.91
CA VAL A 307 -5.43 3.30 -28.94
C VAL A 307 -5.25 1.82 -29.19
N VAL A 308 -6.34 1.07 -29.08
CA VAL A 308 -6.41 -0.37 -29.32
C VAL A 308 -7.44 -0.68 -30.41
N PRO A 309 -7.30 -1.81 -31.13
CA PRO A 309 -8.34 -2.27 -32.03
C PRO A 309 -9.69 -2.45 -31.30
N ASP A 310 -10.81 -2.22 -31.99
CA ASP A 310 -12.16 -2.27 -31.39
C ASP A 310 -12.49 -3.65 -30.76
N ASP A 311 -11.96 -4.75 -31.31
CA ASP A 311 -12.10 -6.10 -30.77
C ASP A 311 -11.25 -6.33 -29.49
N GLN A 312 -10.16 -5.58 -29.34
CA GLN A 312 -9.25 -5.65 -28.19
C GLN A 312 -9.64 -4.71 -27.05
N LEU A 313 -10.54 -3.73 -27.27
CA LEU A 313 -10.94 -2.74 -26.27
C LEU A 313 -11.39 -3.37 -24.94
N SER A 314 -12.25 -4.39 -25.02
CA SER A 314 -12.76 -5.10 -23.84
C SER A 314 -11.65 -5.84 -23.09
N LEU A 315 -10.68 -6.41 -23.81
CA LEU A 315 -9.54 -7.11 -23.23
C LEU A 315 -8.57 -6.13 -22.56
N ALA A 316 -8.30 -4.99 -23.20
CA ALA A 316 -7.41 -3.94 -22.72
C ALA A 316 -7.92 -3.31 -21.41
N ILE A 317 -9.22 -2.99 -21.35
CA ILE A 317 -9.88 -2.50 -20.12
C ILE A 317 -9.91 -3.62 -19.07
N GLY A 318 -10.30 -4.82 -19.48
CA GLY A 318 -10.49 -5.97 -18.61
C GLY A 318 -11.76 -5.88 -17.75
N ARG A 319 -12.08 -6.97 -17.04
CA ARG A 319 -13.28 -7.04 -16.19
C ARG A 319 -13.27 -5.91 -15.15
N GLN A 320 -14.28 -5.04 -15.17
CA GLN A 320 -14.39 -3.87 -14.29
C GLN A 320 -13.15 -2.94 -14.34
N GLY A 321 -12.46 -2.85 -15.47
CA GLY A 321 -11.25 -2.03 -15.62
C GLY A 321 -10.02 -2.57 -14.88
N GLN A 322 -10.03 -3.85 -14.47
CA GLN A 322 -8.93 -4.43 -13.69
C GLN A 322 -7.59 -4.38 -14.43
N ASN A 323 -7.55 -4.64 -15.74
CA ASN A 323 -6.29 -4.73 -16.48
C ASN A 323 -5.62 -3.36 -16.59
N VAL A 324 -6.39 -2.34 -17.05
CA VAL A 324 -5.91 -0.95 -17.14
C VAL A 324 -5.55 -0.38 -15.76
N ARG A 325 -6.32 -0.68 -14.70
CA ARG A 325 -6.01 -0.21 -13.34
C ARG A 325 -4.72 -0.80 -12.79
N LEU A 326 -4.46 -2.09 -13.04
CA LEU A 326 -3.21 -2.73 -12.66
C LEU A 326 -2.04 -2.13 -13.45
N ALA A 327 -2.17 -1.95 -14.76
CA ALA A 327 -1.15 -1.29 -15.58
C ALA A 327 -0.86 0.14 -15.10
N ALA A 328 -1.89 0.93 -14.78
CA ALA A 328 -1.76 2.30 -14.29
C ALA A 328 -1.01 2.34 -12.95
N LYS A 329 -1.36 1.46 -12.01
CA LYS A 329 -0.66 1.32 -10.73
C LYS A 329 0.78 0.84 -10.90
N LEU A 330 1.03 -0.07 -11.84
CA LEU A 330 2.36 -0.64 -12.09
C LEU A 330 3.32 0.42 -12.64
N MET A 331 2.84 1.25 -13.57
CA MET A 331 3.64 2.31 -14.17
C MET A 331 3.69 3.58 -13.31
N GLY A 332 2.64 3.85 -12.55
CA GLY A 332 2.45 5.14 -11.87
C GLY A 332 1.94 6.25 -12.80
N TRP A 333 1.34 5.90 -13.94
CA TRP A 333 0.81 6.83 -14.95
C TRP A 333 -0.70 6.71 -15.05
N ARG A 334 -1.37 7.80 -15.45
CA ARG A 334 -2.77 7.74 -15.88
C ARG A 334 -2.82 7.11 -17.27
N ILE A 335 -3.75 6.18 -17.48
CA ILE A 335 -3.88 5.46 -18.76
C ILE A 335 -5.33 5.54 -19.20
N ASP A 336 -5.54 6.17 -20.34
CA ASP A 336 -6.84 6.23 -21.01
C ASP A 336 -6.78 5.32 -22.25
N VAL A 337 -7.69 4.34 -22.30
CA VAL A 337 -7.75 3.37 -23.39
C VAL A 337 -8.93 3.69 -24.27
N ARG A 338 -8.70 3.85 -25.58
CA ARG A 338 -9.72 4.15 -26.59
C ARG A 338 -9.62 3.18 -27.75
N SER A 339 -10.74 2.96 -28.45
CA SER A 339 -10.70 2.17 -29.68
C SER A 339 -10.22 3.00 -30.87
N GLU A 340 -9.76 2.35 -31.93
CA GLU A 340 -9.38 3.01 -33.18
C GLU A 340 -10.52 3.85 -33.76
N THR A 341 -11.73 3.29 -33.80
CA THR A 341 -12.92 4.00 -34.30
C THR A 341 -13.17 5.28 -33.50
N ARG A 342 -13.20 5.19 -32.16
CA ARG A 342 -13.37 6.37 -31.30
C ARG A 342 -12.24 7.38 -31.45
N TYR A 343 -11.01 6.91 -31.62
CA TYR A 343 -9.87 7.80 -31.84
C TYR A 343 -9.98 8.56 -33.16
N GLN A 344 -10.50 7.93 -34.22
CA GLN A 344 -10.76 8.60 -35.50
C GLN A 344 -11.85 9.67 -35.37
N HIS A 345 -12.91 9.40 -34.61
CA HIS A 345 -13.95 10.39 -34.33
C HIS A 345 -13.37 11.64 -33.65
N TYR A 346 -12.49 11.46 -32.68
CA TYR A 346 -11.80 12.57 -32.01
C TYR A 346 -10.85 13.37 -32.90
N GLN A 347 -10.43 12.82 -34.05
CA GLN A 347 -9.65 13.60 -35.02
C GLN A 347 -10.53 14.53 -35.86
N ASP A 348 -11.84 14.28 -35.91
CA ASP A 348 -12.79 15.17 -36.57
C ASP A 348 -13.22 16.30 -35.61
N PRO A 349 -12.93 17.58 -35.93
CA PRO A 349 -13.38 18.71 -35.12
C PRO A 349 -14.91 18.74 -34.92
N ASP A 350 -15.68 18.27 -35.91
CA ASP A 350 -17.14 18.30 -35.87
C ASP A 350 -17.70 17.29 -34.85
N TYR A 351 -16.96 16.23 -34.51
CA TYR A 351 -17.37 15.27 -33.48
C TYR A 351 -17.50 15.92 -32.10
N TYR A 352 -16.62 16.89 -31.77
CA TYR A 352 -16.70 17.60 -30.50
C TYR A 352 -18.00 18.40 -30.35
N SER A 353 -18.57 18.88 -31.46
CA SER A 353 -19.85 19.60 -31.44
C SER A 353 -21.01 18.71 -30.96
N LEU A 354 -20.94 17.39 -31.18
CA LEU A 354 -21.94 16.44 -30.67
C LEU A 354 -21.82 16.25 -29.16
N LEU A 355 -20.61 16.32 -28.61
CA LEU A 355 -20.34 16.15 -27.17
C LEU A 355 -20.73 17.35 -26.31
N GLU A 356 -21.03 18.51 -26.91
CA GLU A 356 -21.53 19.69 -26.21
C GLU A 356 -22.94 19.51 -25.65
N ILE A 357 -23.72 18.58 -26.23
CA ILE A 357 -25.07 18.25 -25.79
C ILE A 357 -25.00 17.58 -24.41
N SER A 358 -25.74 18.11 -23.43
CA SER A 358 -25.56 17.73 -22.02
C SER A 358 -25.89 16.27 -21.71
N VAL A 359 -26.81 15.67 -22.46
CA VAL A 359 -27.23 14.27 -22.33
C VAL A 359 -26.36 13.32 -23.18
N MET A 360 -25.45 13.86 -23.99
CA MET A 360 -24.60 13.06 -24.88
C MET A 360 -23.51 12.34 -24.09
N THR A 361 -23.39 11.04 -24.31
CA THR A 361 -22.22 10.26 -23.87
C THR A 361 -21.40 9.86 -25.08
N GLU A 362 -20.09 9.63 -24.92
CA GLU A 362 -19.21 9.17 -26.01
C GLU A 362 -19.79 7.96 -26.76
N ASN A 363 -20.37 7.00 -26.05
CA ASN A 363 -20.98 5.81 -26.66
C ASN A 363 -22.21 6.13 -27.53
N ILE A 364 -22.97 7.18 -27.19
CA ILE A 364 -24.13 7.62 -27.98
C ILE A 364 -23.63 8.42 -29.19
N ALA A 365 -22.69 9.33 -28.97
CA ALA A 365 -22.07 10.12 -30.03
C ALA A 365 -21.44 9.22 -31.10
N ASP A 366 -20.68 8.19 -30.71
CA ASP A 366 -20.09 7.22 -31.63
C ASP A 366 -21.15 6.56 -32.53
N LYS A 367 -22.25 6.08 -31.95
CA LYS A 367 -23.33 5.43 -32.71
C LYS A 367 -24.02 6.37 -33.69
N ILE A 368 -24.21 7.63 -33.31
CA ILE A 368 -24.83 8.65 -34.16
C ILE A 368 -23.87 9.01 -35.30
N TYR A 369 -22.59 9.16 -34.99
CA TYR A 369 -21.53 9.47 -35.93
C TYR A 369 -21.36 8.36 -36.98
N ASP A 370 -21.37 7.11 -36.55
CA ASP A 370 -21.27 5.92 -37.42
C ASP A 370 -22.42 5.82 -38.45
N LEU A 371 -23.57 6.44 -38.16
CA LEU A 371 -24.71 6.52 -39.09
C LEU A 371 -24.59 7.69 -40.08
N GLY A 372 -23.49 8.45 -40.05
CA GLY A 372 -23.22 9.57 -40.94
C GLY A 372 -23.69 10.92 -40.42
N VAL A 373 -24.15 11.00 -39.15
CA VAL A 373 -24.49 12.26 -38.50
C VAL A 373 -23.25 12.78 -37.75
N THR A 374 -22.39 13.49 -38.48
CA THR A 374 -21.04 13.84 -38.00
C THR A 374 -20.94 15.16 -37.25
N SER A 375 -21.99 15.99 -37.28
CA SER A 375 -21.99 17.33 -36.68
C SER A 375 -23.31 17.67 -35.98
N LEU A 376 -23.28 18.67 -35.10
CA LEU A 376 -24.45 19.22 -34.43
C LEU A 376 -25.54 19.66 -35.43
N GLU A 377 -25.13 20.24 -36.57
CA GLU A 377 -26.05 20.67 -37.63
C GLU A 377 -26.80 19.51 -38.28
N LEU A 378 -26.09 18.42 -38.55
CA LEU A 378 -26.69 17.21 -39.12
C LEU A 378 -27.62 16.55 -38.11
N LEU A 379 -27.26 16.55 -36.83
CA LEU A 379 -28.11 15.99 -35.77
C LEU A 379 -29.40 16.79 -35.60
N ALA A 380 -29.34 18.11 -35.63
CA ALA A 380 -30.51 18.99 -35.56
C ALA A 380 -31.48 18.79 -36.73
N ARG A 381 -30.99 18.33 -37.89
CA ARG A 381 -31.78 18.09 -39.11
C ARG A 381 -32.19 16.63 -39.32
N ALA A 382 -31.66 15.71 -38.52
CA ALA A 382 -31.92 14.29 -38.67
C ALA A 382 -33.34 13.90 -38.24
N ASP A 383 -33.85 12.81 -38.81
CA ASP A 383 -35.12 12.21 -38.40
C ASP A 383 -34.92 11.35 -37.13
N PRO A 384 -35.58 11.67 -36.01
CA PRO A 384 -35.45 10.90 -34.76
C PRO A 384 -35.82 9.42 -34.92
N ASP A 385 -36.78 9.09 -35.79
CA ASP A 385 -37.26 7.72 -35.98
C ASP A 385 -36.22 6.86 -36.72
N GLU A 386 -35.58 7.43 -37.75
CA GLU A 386 -34.50 6.75 -38.50
C GLU A 386 -33.25 6.54 -37.62
N LEU A 387 -32.87 7.55 -36.85
CA LEU A 387 -31.77 7.47 -35.90
C LEU A 387 -32.03 6.45 -34.77
N SER A 388 -33.27 6.34 -34.30
CA SER A 388 -33.63 5.37 -33.24
C SER A 388 -33.49 3.93 -33.73
N GLN A 389 -33.93 3.67 -34.95
CA GLN A 389 -33.78 2.35 -35.57
C GLN A 389 -32.31 2.00 -35.85
N GLY A 390 -31.51 2.96 -36.33
CA GLY A 390 -30.10 2.73 -36.65
C GLY A 390 -29.19 2.54 -35.42
N THR A 391 -29.40 3.34 -34.36
CA THR A 391 -28.55 3.31 -33.16
C THR A 391 -28.99 2.27 -32.12
N ASN A 392 -30.21 1.74 -32.28
CA ASN A 392 -30.90 0.86 -31.34
C ASN A 392 -31.03 1.51 -29.94
N LEU A 393 -31.26 2.82 -29.92
CA LEU A 393 -31.50 3.63 -28.71
C LEU A 393 -32.99 4.00 -28.61
N SER A 394 -33.45 4.39 -27.42
CA SER A 394 -34.85 4.78 -27.22
C SER A 394 -35.21 6.03 -28.02
N ALA A 395 -36.38 6.02 -28.66
CA ALA A 395 -36.90 7.15 -29.42
C ALA A 395 -37.03 8.43 -28.57
N GLU A 396 -37.36 8.28 -27.29
CA GLU A 396 -37.43 9.38 -26.32
C GLU A 396 -36.07 10.06 -26.14
N LEU A 397 -34.99 9.28 -26.02
CA LEU A 397 -33.64 9.80 -25.85
C LEU A 397 -33.18 10.54 -27.11
N ILE A 398 -33.38 9.96 -28.29
CA ILE A 398 -32.96 10.61 -29.54
C ILE A 398 -33.75 11.88 -29.81
N SER A 399 -35.06 11.87 -29.58
CA SER A 399 -35.88 13.07 -29.73
C SER A 399 -35.36 14.20 -28.83
N SER A 400 -34.98 13.88 -27.58
CA SER A 400 -34.38 14.85 -26.67
C SER A 400 -33.04 15.39 -27.17
N LEU A 401 -32.17 14.53 -27.73
CA LEU A 401 -30.87 14.94 -28.27
C LEU A 401 -31.03 15.84 -29.50
N VAL A 402 -31.98 15.56 -30.39
CA VAL A 402 -32.27 16.37 -31.59
C VAL A 402 -32.86 17.73 -31.20
N GLU A 403 -33.75 17.77 -30.20
CA GLU A 403 -34.34 19.01 -29.70
C GLU A 403 -33.28 19.90 -29.02
N GLU A 404 -32.41 19.30 -28.20
CA GLU A 404 -31.29 20.01 -27.57
C GLU A 404 -30.28 20.50 -28.61
N ALA A 405 -30.00 19.70 -29.65
CA ALA A 405 -29.16 20.11 -30.77
C ALA A 405 -29.72 21.33 -31.51
N LYS A 406 -31.03 21.36 -31.77
CA LYS A 406 -31.71 22.53 -32.37
C LYS A 406 -31.59 23.77 -31.49
N LYS A 407 -31.79 23.62 -30.18
CA LYS A 407 -31.68 24.73 -29.23
C LYS A 407 -30.27 25.31 -29.19
N LEU A 408 -29.24 24.47 -29.14
CA LEU A 408 -27.84 24.91 -29.16
C LEU A 408 -27.46 25.59 -30.48
N MET A 409 -28.05 25.14 -31.60
CA MET A 409 -27.87 25.79 -32.91
C MET A 409 -28.51 27.19 -32.94
N GLU A 410 -29.73 27.34 -32.43
CA GLU A 410 -30.40 28.65 -32.33
C GLU A 410 -29.61 29.61 -31.44
N GLU A 411 -29.09 29.14 -30.29
CA GLU A 411 -28.24 29.94 -29.39
C GLU A 411 -26.95 30.40 -30.09
N LYS A 412 -26.27 29.51 -30.82
CA LYS A 412 -25.05 29.86 -31.57
C LYS A 412 -25.31 30.79 -32.77
N GLU A 413 -26.50 30.74 -33.38
CA GLU A 413 -26.90 31.68 -34.43
C GLU A 413 -27.14 33.08 -33.84
N ILE A 414 -27.82 33.18 -32.70
CA ILE A 414 -28.04 34.45 -31.98
C ILE A 414 -26.70 35.06 -31.54
N GLU A 415 -25.79 34.27 -30.95
CA GLU A 415 -24.47 34.75 -30.55
C GLU A 415 -23.63 35.25 -31.73
N LYS A 416 -23.73 34.60 -32.91
CA LYS A 416 -23.06 35.06 -34.12
C LYS A 416 -23.64 36.36 -34.66
N GLU A 417 -24.96 36.53 -34.60
CA GLU A 417 -25.62 37.79 -35.00
C GLU A 417 -25.27 38.95 -34.05
N GLU A 418 -25.20 38.69 -32.75
CA GLU A 418 -24.78 39.68 -31.75
C GLU A 418 -23.29 40.07 -31.91
N ALA A 419 -22.39 39.11 -32.10
CA ALA A 419 -20.97 39.37 -32.34
C ALA A 419 -20.73 40.16 -33.65
N LEU A 420 -21.49 39.85 -34.71
CA LEU A 420 -21.41 40.60 -35.97
C LEU A 420 -21.96 42.03 -35.81
N ALA A 421 -22.99 42.23 -35.00
CA ALA A 421 -23.50 43.56 -34.69
C ALA A 421 -22.48 44.39 -33.88
N GLU A 422 -21.77 43.78 -32.93
CA GLU A 422 -20.69 44.45 -32.18
C GLU A 422 -19.47 44.79 -33.04
N GLU A 423 -19.08 43.94 -33.99
CA GLU A 423 -18.00 44.25 -34.95
C GLU A 423 -18.36 45.39 -35.91
N ILE A 424 -19.63 45.46 -36.33
CA ILE A 424 -20.13 46.56 -37.16
C ILE A 424 -20.12 47.87 -36.35
N ASP A 425 -20.58 47.86 -35.10
CA ASP A 425 -20.59 49.04 -34.21
C ASP A 425 -19.15 49.54 -33.91
N ALA A 426 -18.20 48.62 -33.71
CA ALA A 426 -16.77 48.95 -33.52
C ALA A 426 -16.11 49.53 -34.80
N SER A 427 -16.58 49.11 -35.99
CA SER A 427 -16.13 49.67 -37.26
C SER A 427 -16.74 51.04 -37.58
N GLU A 428 -17.94 51.33 -37.07
CA GLU A 428 -18.57 52.65 -37.16
C GLU A 428 -17.93 53.67 -36.20
N GLU A 429 -17.42 53.25 -35.03
CA GLU A 429 -16.68 54.13 -34.10
C GLU A 429 -15.28 54.55 -34.60
N THR A 430 -14.71 53.89 -35.61
CA THR A 430 -13.40 54.25 -36.19
C THR A 430 -13.48 54.98 -37.54
N GLY A 431 -14.67 55.40 -37.97
CA GLY A 431 -14.90 56.02 -39.28
C GLY A 431 -15.25 57.51 -39.26
N THR A 432 -14.35 58.40 -38.83
CA THR A 432 -14.36 59.81 -39.30
C THR A 432 -12.95 60.35 -39.54
N GLU A 433 -12.47 60.23 -40.78
CA GLU A 433 -11.81 61.32 -41.51
C GLU A 433 -11.77 60.96 -43.00
N LYS A 434 -12.37 61.83 -43.83
CA LYS A 434 -12.30 61.81 -45.29
C LYS A 434 -11.13 62.67 -45.73
N GLU A 435 -10.35 62.19 -46.69
CA GLU A 435 -9.53 62.93 -47.68
C GLU A 435 -8.80 61.83 -48.49
N ASP A 436 -8.56 61.83 -49.79
CA ASP A 436 -8.98 62.61 -50.96
C ASP A 436 -8.57 61.70 -52.16
N LEU A 437 -9.34 61.67 -53.26
CA LEU A 437 -8.90 61.05 -54.53
C LEU A 437 -8.29 62.14 -55.41
N PRO A 438 -7.13 61.91 -56.05
CA PRO A 438 -7.11 61.45 -57.45
C PRO A 438 -5.90 60.50 -57.70
N GLU A 439 -5.64 59.80 -58.80
CA GLU A 439 -6.07 59.75 -60.19
C GLU A 439 -5.47 58.43 -60.72
N THR A 440 -6.20 57.62 -61.47
CA THR A 440 -5.65 56.45 -62.18
C THR A 440 -5.49 56.80 -63.66
N GLU A 441 -4.25 56.88 -64.14
CA GLU A 441 -3.91 56.80 -65.57
C GLU A 441 -3.23 55.46 -65.89
N GLU A 442 -3.64 54.90 -67.03
CA GLU A 442 -3.21 53.64 -67.63
C GLU A 442 -1.74 53.63 -68.13
N LYS A 443 -1.17 52.42 -68.20
CA LYS A 443 -0.40 51.78 -69.32
C LYS A 443 0.75 50.93 -68.75
N ALA A 444 0.72 49.61 -68.87
CA ALA A 444 0.99 48.80 -70.07
C ALA A 444 2.49 48.76 -70.47
N GLU A 445 2.97 47.51 -70.53
CA GLU A 445 4.07 46.96 -71.34
C GLU A 445 5.54 47.03 -70.85
N ASP A 446 6.02 45.82 -70.53
CA ASP A 446 7.10 45.10 -71.22
C ASP A 446 8.58 45.15 -70.79
N HIS A 447 9.13 43.94 -70.96
CA HIS A 447 10.51 43.50 -71.18
C HIS A 447 11.43 43.12 -70.01
N GLU A 448 11.56 41.79 -69.85
CA GLU A 448 12.80 41.01 -70.03
C GLU A 448 14.14 41.74 -69.89
N SER A 449 15.06 41.19 -69.09
CA SER A 449 16.10 40.28 -69.60
C SER A 449 17.31 40.10 -68.66
N GLN A 450 17.84 38.86 -68.71
CA GLN A 450 19.23 38.42 -68.49
C GLN A 450 19.78 38.31 -67.04
N ASN A 451 20.29 37.18 -66.53
CA ASN A 451 21.13 36.05 -66.99
C ASN A 451 22.56 36.15 -66.39
N ASN A 452 22.98 35.12 -65.64
CA ASN A 452 24.35 34.59 -65.42
C ASN A 452 24.32 33.62 -64.22
N SER A 453 24.41 32.29 -64.39
CA SER A 453 25.61 31.45 -64.69
C SER A 453 26.68 31.43 -63.58
N ALA A 454 26.89 30.28 -62.94
CA ALA A 454 28.20 29.62 -62.80
C ALA A 454 28.10 28.30 -62.02
N GLN A 455 28.69 27.26 -62.60
CA GLN A 455 28.99 25.93 -62.04
C GLN A 455 30.30 25.96 -61.23
N ASP A 456 30.44 25.06 -60.24
CA ASP A 456 31.48 24.00 -60.15
C ASP A 456 31.56 23.42 -58.71
N VAL A 457 31.39 22.08 -58.53
CA VAL A 457 32.39 21.02 -58.20
C VAL A 457 33.07 21.22 -56.82
N VAL A 458 33.05 20.28 -55.84
CA VAL A 458 33.87 19.04 -55.62
C VAL A 458 33.19 18.27 -54.44
N ASP A 459 32.80 16.99 -54.54
CA ASP A 459 33.54 15.76 -54.12
C ASP A 459 34.08 15.83 -52.67
N THR A 460 34.07 14.87 -51.73
CA THR A 460 34.06 13.39 -51.67
C THR A 460 33.82 13.07 -50.16
N LEU A 461 33.13 12.02 -49.71
CA LEU A 461 33.74 10.74 -49.30
C LEU A 461 32.64 9.75 -48.86
N HIS A 462 32.58 8.62 -49.56
CA HIS A 462 32.07 7.33 -49.10
C HIS A 462 33.22 6.51 -48.48
N GLY A 463 32.85 5.56 -47.63
CA GLY A 463 33.68 4.42 -47.18
C GLY A 463 33.45 4.14 -45.69
N ASP A 464 33.10 2.95 -45.21
CA ASP A 464 33.11 1.62 -45.80
C ASP A 464 32.16 0.69 -45.01
N LEU A 465 31.51 -0.24 -45.72
CA LEU A 465 30.88 -1.44 -45.18
C LEU A 465 31.24 -2.60 -46.11
N ALA A 466 32.12 -3.48 -45.64
CA ALA A 466 32.09 -4.93 -45.87
C ALA A 466 33.32 -5.60 -45.25
N GLU A 467 33.10 -6.35 -44.16
CA GLU A 467 33.46 -7.78 -44.04
C GLU A 467 32.54 -8.47 -43.05
#